data_AF-A0A538P123-F1
#
_entry.id   AF-A0A538P123-F1
#
_cell.length_a   1.000
_cell.length_b   1.000
_cell.length_c   1.000
_cell.angle_alpha   90.00
_cell.angle_beta   90.00
_cell.angle_gamma   90.00
#
_symmetry.space_group_name_H-M   'P 1'
#
loop_
_entity.id
_entity.type
_entity.pdbx_description
1 polymer ?
#
loop_
_entity_poly.entity_id
_entity_poly.type
_entity_poly.pdbx_seq_one_letter_code
_entity_poly.pdbx_strand_id
1 'polypeptide(L)'
;MESSFRSKFNADFTSEKYAALLRCVNETEKWPADFRISETPIFLTREFTDEVTRAAYAIVDQTRTSEFARHTENAIPEGLEVPNESAHSNFLVVDFGICAEGDRLVPRLIELQAFPSLFGFQLLLLHCIRKAYPVIPRN
;
A
#
# COMPACT_ATOMS: atom_id res chain seq x y z
N MET A 1 -15.36 2.74 -6.17
CA MET A 1 -14.96 1.32 -6.32
C MET A 1 -15.34 0.84 -7.71
N GLU A 2 -14.51 -0.01 -8.33
CA GLU A 2 -14.82 -0.59 -9.65
C GLU A 2 -15.84 -1.73 -9.54
N SER A 3 -17.11 -1.40 -9.82
CA SER A 3 -18.25 -2.33 -9.66
C SER A 3 -18.10 -3.60 -10.51
N SER A 4 -17.60 -3.48 -11.75
CA SER A 4 -17.49 -4.61 -12.67
C SER A 4 -16.53 -5.70 -12.17
N PHE A 5 -15.37 -5.32 -11.61
CA PHE A 5 -14.43 -6.26 -11.02
C PHE A 5 -14.96 -6.86 -9.72
N ARG A 6 -15.62 -6.05 -8.89
CA ARG A 6 -16.27 -6.54 -7.67
C ARG A 6 -17.31 -7.63 -7.97
N SER A 7 -18.23 -7.39 -8.89
CA SER A 7 -19.26 -8.39 -9.25
C SER A 7 -18.65 -9.67 -9.81
N LYS A 8 -17.64 -9.55 -10.69
CA LYS A 8 -16.94 -10.72 -11.26
C LYS A 8 -16.19 -11.52 -10.18
N PHE A 9 -15.50 -10.85 -9.26
CA PHE A 9 -14.82 -11.51 -8.15
C PHE A 9 -15.81 -12.23 -7.24
N ASN A 10 -16.90 -11.56 -6.86
CA ASN A 10 -17.91 -12.16 -5.98
C ASN A 10 -18.57 -13.40 -6.61
N ALA A 11 -18.80 -13.39 -7.92
CA ALA A 11 -19.34 -14.55 -8.64
C ALA A 11 -18.34 -15.72 -8.74
N ASP A 12 -17.03 -15.42 -8.72
CA ASP A 12 -15.96 -16.41 -8.82
C ASP A 12 -15.47 -16.91 -7.44
N PHE A 13 -15.80 -16.20 -6.36
CA PHE A 13 -15.32 -16.49 -5.01
C PHE A 13 -15.90 -17.80 -4.46
N THR A 14 -15.04 -18.63 -3.87
CA THR A 14 -15.44 -19.79 -3.05
C THR A 14 -14.48 -19.96 -1.88
N SER A 15 -14.93 -20.63 -0.80
CA SER A 15 -14.10 -20.96 0.36
C SER A 15 -12.87 -21.78 -0.01
N GLU A 16 -12.97 -22.65 -1.02
CA GLU A 16 -11.87 -23.49 -1.52
C GLU A 16 -10.79 -22.65 -2.20
N LYS A 17 -11.17 -21.61 -2.95
CA LYS A 17 -10.23 -20.67 -3.57
C LYS A 17 -9.54 -19.80 -2.52
N TYR A 18 -10.27 -19.36 -1.50
CA TYR A 18 -9.64 -18.66 -0.38
C TYR A 18 -8.65 -19.56 0.37
N ALA A 19 -9.01 -20.82 0.64
CA ALA A 19 -8.09 -21.79 1.21
C ALA A 19 -6.86 -22.03 0.32
N ALA A 20 -7.01 -21.99 -1.02
CA ALA A 20 -5.90 -22.07 -1.95
C ALA A 20 -4.98 -20.83 -1.91
N LEU A 21 -5.55 -19.62 -1.73
CA LEU A 21 -4.78 -18.39 -1.47
C LEU A 21 -3.95 -18.53 -0.19
N LEU A 22 -4.58 -18.95 0.91
CA LEU A 22 -3.88 -19.13 2.20
C LEU A 22 -2.74 -20.16 2.10
N ARG A 23 -2.98 -21.30 1.42
CA ARG A 23 -1.92 -22.29 1.17
C ARG A 23 -0.78 -21.71 0.35
N CYS A 24 -1.08 -21.00 -0.74
CA CYS A 24 -0.05 -20.38 -1.59
C CYS A 24 0.86 -19.46 -0.77
N VAL A 25 0.29 -18.61 0.09
CA VAL A 25 1.07 -17.71 0.95
C VAL A 25 1.90 -18.50 1.97
N ASN A 26 1.28 -19.46 2.68
CA ASN A 26 1.91 -20.19 3.78
C ASN A 26 2.95 -21.24 3.35
N GLU A 27 2.91 -21.70 2.10
CA GLU A 27 3.86 -22.67 1.54
C GLU A 27 5.05 -22.01 0.84
N THR A 28 5.06 -20.67 0.70
CA THR A 28 6.15 -19.97 -0.01
C THR A 28 7.42 -19.89 0.82
N GLU A 29 7.30 -19.70 2.13
CA GLU A 29 8.44 -19.56 3.05
C GLU A 29 8.48 -20.71 4.06
N LYS A 30 9.58 -20.82 4.79
CA LYS A 30 9.75 -21.86 5.82
C LYS A 30 8.66 -21.84 6.89
N TRP A 31 8.13 -20.66 7.19
CA TRP A 31 7.12 -20.44 8.22
C TRP A 31 5.86 -19.83 7.61
N PRO A 32 4.67 -20.22 8.08
CA PRO A 32 3.42 -19.62 7.64
C PRO A 32 3.33 -18.14 8.03
N ALA A 33 2.44 -17.39 7.38
CA ALA A 33 2.17 -16.02 7.76
C ALA A 33 1.50 -15.96 9.14
N ASP A 34 2.08 -15.18 10.06
CA ASP A 34 1.55 -14.96 11.42
C ASP A 34 0.43 -13.90 11.49
N PHE A 35 -0.12 -13.52 10.33
CA PHE A 35 -1.15 -12.50 10.21
C PHE A 35 -2.25 -12.93 9.23
N ARG A 36 -3.41 -12.28 9.35
CA ARG A 36 -4.59 -12.62 8.55
C ARG A 36 -4.46 -12.04 7.15
N ILE A 37 -4.83 -12.86 6.16
CA ILE A 37 -4.95 -12.43 4.77
C ILE A 37 -6.42 -12.12 4.47
N SER A 38 -6.69 -10.98 3.84
CA SER A 38 -8.05 -10.65 3.41
C SER A 38 -8.55 -11.66 2.38
N GLU A 39 -9.80 -12.09 2.51
CA GLU A 39 -10.49 -12.99 1.58
C GLU A 39 -10.68 -12.37 0.20
N THR A 40 -10.71 -11.04 0.15
CA THR A 40 -10.94 -10.27 -1.06
C THR A 40 -9.92 -9.13 -1.20
N PRO A 41 -9.46 -8.84 -2.44
CA PRO A 41 -8.78 -7.59 -2.73
C PRO A 41 -9.77 -6.40 -2.69
N ILE A 42 -9.22 -5.19 -2.68
CA ILE A 42 -9.95 -3.95 -2.91
C ILE A 42 -9.89 -3.58 -4.40
N PHE A 43 -10.98 -3.03 -4.93
CA PHE A 43 -11.07 -2.63 -6.33
C PHE A 43 -11.28 -1.11 -6.42
N LEU A 44 -10.17 -0.40 -6.63
CA LEU A 44 -10.15 1.06 -6.76
C LEU A 44 -10.39 1.47 -8.21
N THR A 45 -11.04 2.61 -8.41
CA THR A 45 -11.19 3.18 -9.75
C THR A 45 -9.87 3.72 -10.25
N ARG A 46 -9.71 3.81 -11.58
CA ARG A 46 -8.53 4.49 -12.16
C ARG A 46 -8.43 5.92 -11.64
N GLU A 47 -9.56 6.63 -11.62
CA GLU A 47 -9.62 8.01 -11.12
C GLU A 47 -9.11 8.14 -9.69
N PHE A 48 -9.58 7.31 -8.75
CA PHE A 48 -9.15 7.35 -7.36
C PHE A 48 -7.68 6.92 -7.20
N THR A 49 -7.25 5.91 -7.96
CA THR A 49 -5.83 5.49 -8.00
C THR A 49 -4.93 6.64 -8.45
N ASP A 50 -5.30 7.33 -9.53
CA ASP A 50 -4.52 8.45 -10.04
C ASP A 50 -4.52 9.63 -9.04
N GLU A 51 -5.63 9.86 -8.33
CA GLU A 51 -5.75 10.88 -7.27
C GLU A 51 -4.80 10.60 -6.10
N VAL A 52 -4.83 9.38 -5.54
CA VAL A 52 -3.94 9.03 -4.41
C VAL A 52 -2.48 9.02 -4.83
N THR A 53 -2.16 8.58 -6.05
CA THR A 53 -0.79 8.61 -6.56
C THR A 53 -0.29 10.04 -6.75
N ARG A 54 -1.11 10.96 -7.30
CA ARG A 54 -0.74 12.38 -7.40
C ARG A 54 -0.54 13.01 -6.02
N ALA A 55 -1.41 12.71 -5.05
CA ALA A 55 -1.28 13.20 -3.69
C ALA A 55 0.02 12.72 -3.04
N ALA A 56 0.37 11.43 -3.20
CA ALA A 56 1.62 10.86 -2.71
C ALA A 56 2.85 11.57 -3.31
N TYR A 57 2.89 11.74 -4.63
CA TYR A 57 4.00 12.43 -5.30
C TYR A 57 4.11 13.89 -4.87
N ALA A 58 2.99 14.61 -4.73
CA ALA A 58 3.02 15.99 -4.25
C ALA A 58 3.61 16.12 -2.83
N ILE A 59 3.36 15.13 -1.96
CA ILE A 59 3.98 15.09 -0.62
C ILE A 59 5.48 14.78 -0.74
N VAL A 60 5.87 13.79 -1.54
CA VAL A 60 7.28 13.43 -1.77
C VAL A 60 8.07 14.61 -2.33
N ASP A 61 7.48 15.40 -3.24
CA ASP A 61 8.15 16.57 -3.80
C ASP A 61 8.37 17.66 -2.74
N GLN A 62 7.43 17.83 -1.81
CA GLN A 62 7.57 18.79 -0.71
C GLN A 62 8.70 18.41 0.26
N THR A 63 8.83 17.12 0.60
CA THR A 63 9.89 16.66 1.52
C THR A 63 11.30 16.79 0.96
N ARG A 64 11.44 17.06 -0.35
CA ARG A 64 12.71 17.22 -1.05
C ARG A 64 13.13 18.68 -1.24
N THR A 65 12.36 19.63 -0.71
CA THR A 65 12.67 21.05 -0.81
C THR A 65 13.66 21.49 0.26
N SER A 66 14.47 22.51 -0.04
CA SER A 66 15.37 23.13 0.96
C SER A 66 14.59 23.77 2.11
N GLU A 67 13.39 24.31 1.84
CA GLU A 67 12.52 24.85 2.87
C GLU A 67 12.08 23.76 3.83
N PHE A 68 11.66 22.59 3.35
CA PHE A 68 11.30 21.48 4.24
C PHE A 68 12.46 21.10 5.16
N ALA A 69 13.67 20.91 4.61
CA ALA A 69 14.86 20.60 5.40
C ALA A 69 15.13 21.63 6.50
N ARG A 70 14.99 22.93 6.19
CA ARG A 70 15.13 24.01 7.17
C ARG A 70 14.05 23.97 8.26
N HIS A 71 12.81 23.62 7.92
CA HIS A 71 11.73 23.52 8.91
C HIS A 71 11.89 22.30 9.83
N THR A 72 12.52 21.22 9.34
CA THR A 72 12.72 19.98 10.10
C THR A 72 14.04 19.91 10.86
N GLU A 73 14.93 20.90 10.72
CA GLU A 73 16.27 20.92 11.35
C GLU A 73 16.21 20.66 12.86
N ASN A 74 15.19 21.21 13.55
CA ASN A 74 15.00 21.05 14.99
C ASN A 74 13.99 19.94 15.35
N ALA A 75 13.61 19.07 14.40
CA ALA A 75 12.69 17.97 14.66
C ALA A 75 13.38 16.79 15.36
N ILE A 76 14.70 16.67 15.23
CA ILE A 76 15.50 15.66 15.91
C ILE A 76 16.00 16.26 17.25
N PRO A 77 15.77 15.60 18.38
CA PRO A 77 16.30 16.06 19.67
C PRO A 77 17.83 16.16 19.66
N GLU A 78 18.36 17.14 20.38
CA GLU A 78 19.81 17.34 20.53
C GLU A 78 20.50 16.05 21.01
N GLY A 79 21.57 15.67 20.32
CA GLY A 79 22.34 14.46 20.60
C GLY A 79 21.79 13.16 19.99
N LEU A 80 20.67 13.23 19.25
CA LEU A 80 20.11 12.11 18.49
C LEU A 80 20.25 12.27 16.97
N GLU A 81 21.04 13.25 16.52
CA GLU A 81 21.30 13.50 15.11
C GLU A 81 22.05 12.31 14.48
N VAL A 82 21.68 11.98 13.24
CA VAL A 82 22.36 10.92 12.48
C VAL A 82 23.55 11.54 11.73
N PRO A 83 24.80 11.12 12.01
CA PRO A 83 25.95 11.65 11.29
C PRO A 83 25.89 11.31 9.80
N ASN A 84 26.19 12.29 8.94
CA ASN A 84 26.16 12.16 7.48
C ASN A 84 24.79 11.73 6.93
N GLU A 85 23.71 12.29 7.47
CA GLU A 85 22.36 12.08 6.94
C GLU A 85 22.30 12.38 5.43
N SER A 86 21.60 11.52 4.69
CA SER A 86 21.38 11.71 3.26
C SER A 86 20.47 12.91 3.00
N ALA A 87 20.72 13.66 1.92
CA ALA A 87 19.94 14.85 1.57
C ALA A 87 18.43 14.59 1.35
N HIS A 88 18.03 13.33 1.16
CA HIS A 88 16.64 12.91 1.13
C HIS A 88 16.51 11.47 1.67
N SER A 89 15.30 11.07 2.06
CA SER A 89 15.02 9.70 2.48
C SER A 89 15.28 8.69 1.35
N ASN A 90 15.86 7.54 1.68
CA ASN A 90 16.08 6.45 0.72
C ASN A 90 14.80 5.66 0.43
N PHE A 91 13.90 5.62 1.41
CA PHE A 91 12.58 5.01 1.32
C PHE A 91 11.56 5.98 1.90
N LEU A 92 10.38 6.03 1.29
CA LEU A 92 9.25 6.80 1.79
C LEU A 92 7.97 6.05 1.45
N VAL A 93 7.14 5.85 2.47
CA VAL A 93 5.79 5.29 2.39
C VAL A 93 4.83 6.40 2.82
N VAL A 94 3.76 6.56 2.07
CA VAL A 94 2.71 7.54 2.34
C VAL A 94 1.41 6.79 2.55
N ASP A 95 0.92 6.78 3.78
CA ASP A 95 -0.28 6.04 4.14
C ASP A 95 -1.50 6.95 4.03
N PHE A 96 -2.51 6.48 3.31
CA PHE A 96 -3.78 7.18 3.13
C PHE A 96 -4.95 6.38 3.68
N GLY A 97 -5.82 7.07 4.40
CA GLY A 97 -7.19 6.63 4.63
C GLY A 97 -8.04 6.91 3.40
N ILE A 98 -8.95 5.99 3.08
CA ILE A 98 -10.01 6.21 2.09
C ILE A 98 -11.22 6.76 2.84
N CYS A 99 -11.49 8.05 2.69
CA CYS A 99 -12.60 8.74 3.35
C CYS A 99 -13.73 9.06 2.37
N ALA A 100 -14.90 9.44 2.88
CA ALA A 100 -16.03 9.89 2.09
C ALA A 100 -16.27 11.39 2.28
N GLU A 101 -16.52 12.08 1.16
CA GLU A 101 -16.99 13.47 1.12
C GLU A 101 -18.23 13.54 0.23
N GLY A 102 -19.39 13.53 0.87
CA GLY A 102 -20.65 13.25 0.18
C GLY A 102 -20.59 11.88 -0.50
N ASP A 103 -20.85 11.85 -1.80
CA ASP A 103 -20.85 10.62 -2.59
C ASP A 103 -19.48 10.25 -3.19
N ARG A 104 -18.44 11.04 -2.92
CA ARG A 104 -17.08 10.80 -3.44
C ARG A 104 -16.16 10.17 -2.39
N LEU A 105 -15.28 9.28 -2.85
CA LEU A 105 -14.14 8.81 -2.06
C LEU A 105 -12.97 9.77 -2.24
N VAL A 106 -12.27 10.09 -1.15
CA VAL A 106 -11.10 10.97 -1.14
C VAL A 106 -9.95 10.36 -0.31
N PRO A 107 -8.69 10.49 -0.73
CA PRO A 107 -7.55 10.06 0.08
C PRO A 107 -7.23 11.10 1.15
N ARG A 108 -7.04 10.65 2.40
CA ARG A 108 -6.61 11.51 3.53
C ARG A 108 -5.32 10.98 4.12
N LEU A 109 -4.29 11.83 4.21
CA LEU A 109 -3.00 11.47 4.78
C LEU A 109 -3.16 11.00 6.22
N ILE A 110 -2.58 9.84 6.54
CA ILE A 110 -2.50 9.27 7.89
C ILE A 110 -1.09 9.43 8.43
N GLU A 111 -0.09 8.94 7.67
CA GLU A 111 1.29 8.90 8.15
C GLU A 111 2.31 8.94 6.98
N LEU A 112 3.51 9.41 7.28
CA LEU A 112 4.71 9.26 6.46
C LEU A 112 5.71 8.37 7.19
N GLN A 113 6.17 7.30 6.54
CA GLN A 113 7.11 6.35 7.13
C GLN A 113 8.33 6.16 6.22
N ALA A 114 9.51 6.02 6.82
CA ALA A 114 10.76 5.78 6.09
C ALA A 114 11.27 4.33 6.22
N PHE A 115 10.47 3.42 6.79
CA PHE A 115 10.84 2.03 6.99
C PHE A 115 10.32 1.13 5.85
N PRO A 116 11.21 0.46 5.09
CA PRO A 116 10.80 -0.31 3.92
C PRO A 116 10.30 -1.70 4.30
N SER A 117 9.07 -1.78 4.79
CA SER A 117 8.41 -3.05 5.14
C SER A 117 7.38 -3.48 4.09
N LEU A 118 7.05 -4.77 4.08
CA LEU A 118 5.95 -5.39 3.31
C LEU A 118 6.02 -5.34 1.77
N PHE A 119 6.91 -4.59 1.13
CA PHE A 119 6.97 -4.51 -0.34
C PHE A 119 7.11 -5.88 -1.03
N GLY A 120 8.02 -6.73 -0.56
CA GLY A 120 8.16 -8.09 -1.09
C GLY A 120 6.91 -8.95 -0.84
N PHE A 121 6.32 -8.81 0.35
CA PHE A 121 5.09 -9.52 0.71
C PHE A 121 3.90 -9.09 -0.17
N GLN A 122 3.77 -7.81 -0.52
CA GLN A 122 2.72 -7.31 -1.41
C GLN A 122 2.79 -7.97 -2.80
N LEU A 123 4.00 -8.12 -3.35
CA LEU A 123 4.20 -8.82 -4.63
C LEU A 123 3.87 -10.31 -4.54
N LEU A 124 4.30 -10.98 -3.45
CA LEU A 124 3.94 -12.37 -3.19
C LEU A 124 2.42 -12.56 -3.06
N LEU A 125 1.76 -11.71 -2.27
CA LEU A 125 0.32 -11.78 -2.06
C LEU A 125 -0.41 -11.57 -3.39
N LEU A 126 -0.01 -10.60 -4.20
CA LEU A 126 -0.58 -10.38 -5.54
C LEU A 126 -0.41 -11.61 -6.45
N HIS A 127 0.76 -12.25 -6.42
CA HIS A 127 0.99 -13.50 -7.14
C HIS A 127 0.01 -14.59 -6.71
N CYS A 128 -0.12 -14.83 -5.40
CA CYS A 128 -1.01 -15.84 -4.86
C CYS A 128 -2.49 -15.55 -5.12
N ILE A 129 -2.92 -14.28 -5.03
CA ILE A 129 -4.28 -13.85 -5.39
C ILE A 129 -4.56 -14.18 -6.87
N ARG A 130 -3.65 -13.86 -7.78
CA ARG A 130 -3.80 -14.15 -9.22
C ARG A 130 -3.79 -15.65 -9.53
N LYS A 131 -3.13 -16.47 -8.71
CA LYS A 131 -3.15 -17.94 -8.82
C LYS A 131 -4.49 -18.51 -8.37
N ALA A 132 -5.05 -18.00 -7.28
CA ALA A 132 -6.33 -18.46 -6.72
C ALA A 132 -7.54 -17.94 -7.49
N TYR A 133 -7.46 -16.71 -8.02
CA TYR A 133 -8.56 -15.99 -8.66
C TYR A 133 -8.15 -15.48 -10.05
N PRO A 134 -8.36 -16.26 -11.13
CA PRO A 134 -8.01 -15.89 -12.50
C PRO A 134 -8.72 -14.63 -13.01
N VAL A 135 -9.81 -14.23 -12.35
CA VAL A 135 -10.57 -13.01 -12.65
C VAL A 135 -9.79 -11.73 -12.35
N ILE A 136 -8.72 -11.81 -11.55
CA ILE A 136 -7.84 -10.68 -11.26
C ILE A 136 -6.87 -10.48 -12.43
N PRO A 137 -6.88 -9.30 -13.08
CA PRO A 137 -6.02 -9.03 -14.24
C PRO A 137 -4.53 -9.16 -13.90
N ARG A 138 -3.74 -9.64 -14.88
CA ARG A 138 -2.27 -9.67 -14.77
C ARG A 138 -1.61 -8.33 -15.10
N ASN A 139 -2.33 -7.45 -15.79
CA ASN A 139 -1.86 -6.16 -16.29
C ASN A 139 -2.82 -5.06 -15.86
#